data_AF-A0A0J8QUW6-F1
#
_entry.id   AF-A0A0J8QUW6-F1
#
_cell.length_a   1.000
_cell.length_b   1.000
_cell.length_c   1.000
_cell.angle_alpha   90.00
_cell.angle_beta   90.00
_cell.angle_gamma   90.00
#
_symmetry.space_group_name_H-M   'P 1'
#
loop_
_entity.id
_entity.type
_entity.pdbx_description
1 polymer ?
#
loop_
_entity_poly.entity_id
_entity_poly.type
_entity_poly.pdbx_seq_one_letter_code
_entity_poly.pdbx_strand_id
1 'polypeptide(L)'
;MSDGKRIPRLNACLRWMILVSLGVFLTLAFSHNNVTAYHPISILISGAKREHEIWIQKASNSMNLKEAVTEYRRRYHQAPPPGFDLWYEYATNRSSPIIDDYDQVYDDLLPFRALTPKHLRELVLLMTSDQWNDVSAVNIRDGKAEAQADIKPTHRWMIEGIALMIEPFAHHLPDMDIAFNLNDECRVAVPWERLHSMQHSAHVQISSPRESLVNTWSENRAQGWVRSEIPGRSSQRLFTDYAL
;
A
#
# COMPACT_ATOMS: atom_id res chain seq x y z
N MET A 1 67.31 -68.40 -34.84
CA MET A 1 66.68 -67.26 -35.55
C MET A 1 65.54 -66.75 -34.68
N SER A 2 65.71 -65.51 -34.22
CA SER A 2 64.81 -64.61 -33.45
C SER A 2 63.80 -65.14 -32.43
N ASP A 3 64.06 -64.71 -31.20
CA ASP A 3 63.18 -64.59 -30.03
C ASP A 3 61.94 -63.70 -30.34
N GLY A 4 60.82 -63.93 -29.64
CA GLY A 4 59.55 -63.26 -29.94
C GLY A 4 58.36 -63.67 -29.08
N LYS A 5 58.50 -63.78 -27.76
CA LYS A 5 57.35 -63.98 -26.85
C LYS A 5 57.47 -63.16 -25.56
N ARG A 6 57.18 -61.85 -25.62
CA ARG A 6 56.84 -61.02 -24.45
C ARG A 6 55.76 -59.98 -24.78
N ILE A 7 54.50 -60.38 -24.92
CA ILE A 7 53.38 -59.42 -25.14
C ILE A 7 52.07 -59.68 -24.34
N PRO A 8 51.88 -60.68 -23.44
CA PRO A 8 50.59 -60.80 -22.73
C PRO A 8 50.45 -59.80 -21.56
N ARG A 9 51.55 -59.51 -20.84
CA ARG A 9 51.53 -58.60 -19.66
C ARG A 9 51.40 -57.12 -20.03
N LEU A 10 51.98 -56.71 -21.16
CA LEU A 10 51.87 -55.34 -21.68
C LEU A 10 50.42 -55.01 -22.08
N ASN A 11 49.73 -55.96 -22.71
CA ASN A 11 48.32 -55.83 -23.11
C ASN A 11 47.37 -55.79 -21.89
N ALA A 12 47.68 -56.52 -20.81
CA ALA A 12 46.92 -56.44 -19.57
C ALA A 12 47.11 -55.10 -18.85
N CYS A 13 48.34 -54.59 -18.79
CA CYS A 13 48.65 -53.27 -18.21
C CYS A 13 47.97 -52.14 -19.00
N LEU A 14 48.01 -52.20 -20.34
CA LEU A 14 47.35 -51.23 -21.21
C LEU A 14 45.82 -51.24 -21.03
N ARG A 15 45.20 -52.42 -20.89
CA ARG A 15 43.76 -52.54 -20.60
C ARG A 15 43.37 -51.94 -19.25
N TRP A 16 44.19 -52.16 -18.21
CA TRP A 16 43.97 -51.53 -16.90
C TRP A 16 44.14 -50.02 -16.96
N MET A 17 45.14 -49.50 -17.69
CA MET A 17 45.30 -48.06 -17.88
C MET A 17 44.10 -47.44 -18.61
N ILE A 18 43.55 -48.10 -19.64
CA ILE A 18 42.36 -47.64 -20.35
C ILE A 18 41.12 -47.69 -19.43
N LEU A 19 40.95 -48.73 -18.61
CA LEU A 19 39.82 -48.82 -17.68
C LEU A 19 39.90 -47.76 -16.58
N VAL A 20 41.10 -47.48 -16.07
CA VAL A 20 41.32 -46.41 -15.09
C VAL A 20 41.10 -45.04 -15.72
N SER A 21 41.61 -44.80 -16.93
CA SER A 21 41.40 -43.52 -17.62
C SER A 21 39.93 -43.31 -17.98
N LEU A 22 39.22 -44.37 -18.39
CA LEU A 22 37.78 -44.33 -18.66
C LEU A 22 36.98 -44.10 -17.37
N GLY A 23 37.37 -44.74 -16.27
CA GLY A 23 36.78 -44.53 -14.95
C GLY A 23 36.95 -43.08 -14.48
N VAL A 24 38.17 -42.53 -14.58
CA VAL A 24 38.45 -41.12 -14.26
C VAL A 24 37.66 -40.18 -15.18
N PHE A 25 37.65 -40.44 -16.49
CA PHE A 25 36.89 -39.65 -17.45
C PHE A 25 35.38 -39.69 -17.16
N LEU A 26 34.82 -40.86 -16.87
CA LEU A 26 33.42 -41.00 -16.49
C LEU A 26 33.13 -40.24 -15.19
N THR A 27 33.99 -40.35 -14.16
CA THR A 27 33.82 -39.56 -12.94
C THR A 27 33.88 -38.06 -13.18
N LEU A 28 34.76 -37.58 -14.07
CA LEU A 28 34.85 -36.16 -14.44
C LEU A 28 33.67 -35.68 -15.30
N ALA A 29 33.16 -36.56 -16.17
CA ALA A 29 31.99 -36.29 -17.01
C ALA A 29 30.68 -36.29 -16.19
N PHE A 30 30.54 -37.19 -15.23
CA PHE A 30 29.42 -37.20 -14.28
C PHE A 30 29.56 -36.12 -13.19
N SER A 31 30.78 -35.67 -12.89
CA SER A 31 31.06 -34.56 -11.97
C SER A 31 30.99 -33.18 -12.63
N HIS A 32 30.69 -33.09 -13.94
CA HIS A 32 30.27 -31.83 -14.53
C HIS A 32 28.91 -31.45 -13.94
N ASN A 33 28.96 -30.75 -12.81
CA ASN A 33 27.81 -30.02 -12.29
C ASN A 33 27.38 -29.05 -13.39
N ASN A 34 26.24 -29.31 -14.01
CA ASN A 34 25.56 -28.32 -14.84
C ASN A 34 25.15 -27.18 -13.89
N VAL A 35 26.06 -26.25 -13.62
CA VAL A 35 25.72 -24.97 -13.03
C VAL A 35 24.95 -24.24 -14.12
N THR A 36 23.66 -24.53 -14.22
CA THR A 36 22.74 -23.69 -14.96
C THR A 36 22.73 -22.37 -14.22
N ALA A 37 23.49 -21.39 -14.74
CA ALA A 37 23.39 -20.02 -14.27
C ALA A 37 21.93 -19.60 -14.46
N TYR A 38 21.16 -19.54 -13.37
CA TYR A 38 19.79 -19.07 -13.41
C TYR A 38 19.81 -17.66 -14.01
N HIS A 39 18.92 -17.41 -14.96
CA HIS A 39 18.79 -16.09 -15.54
C HIS A 39 18.52 -15.08 -14.41
N PRO A 40 19.18 -13.90 -14.36
CA PRO A 40 18.98 -12.93 -13.28
C PRO A 40 17.51 -12.58 -13.00
N ILE A 41 16.69 -12.50 -14.06
CA ILE A 41 15.23 -12.30 -13.94
C ILE A 41 14.56 -13.45 -13.15
N SER A 42 14.98 -14.70 -13.32
CA SER A 42 14.43 -15.83 -12.56
C SER A 42 14.69 -15.70 -11.07
N ILE A 43 15.89 -15.19 -10.70
CA ILE A 43 16.24 -14.90 -9.31
C ILE A 43 15.32 -13.82 -8.75
N LEU A 44 15.14 -12.70 -9.47
CA LEU A 44 14.23 -11.62 -9.08
C LEU A 44 12.79 -12.11 -8.91
N ILE A 45 12.27 -12.91 -9.85
CA ILE A 45 10.93 -13.49 -9.76
C ILE A 45 10.81 -14.39 -8.52
N SER A 46 11.80 -15.25 -8.26
CA SER A 46 11.77 -16.11 -7.08
C SER A 46 11.83 -15.32 -5.76
N GLY A 47 12.59 -14.22 -5.74
CA GLY A 47 12.66 -13.30 -4.60
C GLY A 47 11.31 -12.63 -4.35
N ALA A 48 10.73 -12.03 -5.38
CA ALA A 48 9.42 -11.38 -5.30
C ALA A 48 8.31 -12.33 -4.86
N LYS A 49 8.32 -13.59 -5.33
CA LYS A 49 7.36 -14.61 -4.87
C LYS A 49 7.48 -14.88 -3.37
N ARG A 50 8.71 -15.03 -2.86
CA ARG A 50 8.94 -15.24 -1.43
C ARG A 50 8.50 -14.04 -0.60
N GLU A 51 8.81 -12.83 -1.05
CA GLU A 51 8.37 -11.60 -0.38
C GLU A 51 6.84 -11.49 -0.35
N HIS A 52 6.19 -11.83 -1.45
CA HIS A 52 4.72 -11.85 -1.55
C HIS A 52 4.09 -12.89 -0.61
N GLU A 53 4.63 -14.11 -0.54
CA GLU A 53 4.15 -15.13 0.40
C GLU A 53 4.28 -14.69 1.86
N ILE A 54 5.41 -14.06 2.22
CA ILE A 54 5.63 -13.48 3.54
C ILE A 54 4.62 -12.35 3.81
N TRP A 55 4.38 -11.49 2.81
CA TRP A 55 3.42 -10.40 2.92
C TRP A 55 2.00 -10.92 3.15
N ILE A 56 1.53 -11.90 2.38
CA ILE A 56 0.20 -12.50 2.56
C ILE A 56 0.03 -13.04 3.99
N GLN A 57 1.01 -13.77 4.50
CA GLN A 57 0.97 -14.31 5.87
C GLN A 57 0.86 -13.21 6.92
N LYS A 58 1.49 -12.06 6.69
CA LYS A 58 1.39 -10.89 7.58
C LYS A 58 0.10 -10.11 7.39
N ALA A 59 -0.45 -10.09 6.18
CA ALA A 59 -1.61 -9.28 5.84
C ALA A 59 -2.93 -9.87 6.35
N SER A 60 -2.99 -11.17 6.65
CA SER A 60 -4.19 -11.84 7.14
C SER A 60 -3.86 -12.95 8.14
N ASN A 61 -3.39 -12.54 9.32
CA ASN A 61 -3.00 -13.44 10.41
C ASN A 61 -4.12 -13.64 11.44
N SER A 62 -5.00 -12.65 11.60
CA SER A 62 -6.08 -12.67 12.60
C SER A 62 -7.25 -13.54 12.19
N MET A 63 -7.64 -14.50 13.04
CA MET A 63 -8.72 -15.45 12.78
C MET A 63 -10.08 -15.00 13.31
N ASN A 64 -10.12 -13.98 14.15
CA ASN A 64 -11.34 -13.39 14.70
C ASN A 64 -11.17 -11.89 14.98
N LEU A 65 -12.28 -11.19 15.20
CA LEU A 65 -12.30 -9.75 15.45
C LEU A 65 -11.40 -9.33 16.63
N LYS A 66 -11.35 -10.12 17.71
CA LYS A 66 -10.54 -9.80 18.89
C LYS A 66 -9.05 -9.82 18.56
N GLU A 67 -8.61 -10.79 17.77
CA GLU A 67 -7.24 -10.87 17.26
C GLU A 67 -6.93 -9.69 16.34
N ALA A 68 -7.82 -9.37 15.39
CA ALA A 68 -7.63 -8.24 14.47
C ALA A 68 -7.50 -6.89 15.21
N VAL A 69 -8.34 -6.66 16.23
CA VAL A 69 -8.23 -5.46 17.09
C VAL A 69 -6.92 -5.43 17.87
N THR A 70 -6.47 -6.59 18.37
CA THR A 70 -5.22 -6.71 19.12
C THR A 70 -4.01 -6.44 18.22
N GLU A 71 -4.02 -7.00 17.01
CA GLU A 71 -2.98 -6.82 16.02
C GLU A 71 -2.93 -5.37 15.50
N TYR A 72 -4.09 -4.76 15.23
CA TYR A 72 -4.19 -3.34 14.86
C TYR A 72 -3.54 -2.43 15.92
N ARG A 73 -3.86 -2.65 17.20
CA ARG A 73 -3.25 -1.90 18.31
C ARG A 73 -1.75 -2.14 18.41
N ARG A 74 -1.30 -3.37 18.20
CA ARG A 74 0.12 -3.74 18.23
C ARG A 74 0.89 -3.04 17.10
N ARG A 75 0.33 -2.95 15.90
CA ARG A 75 0.96 -2.33 14.72
C ARG A 75 0.95 -0.82 14.76
N TYR A 76 -0.21 -0.21 15.02
CA TYR A 76 -0.42 1.22 14.83
C TYR A 76 -0.45 2.03 16.12
N HIS A 77 -0.26 1.37 17.27
CA HIS A 77 -0.25 1.99 18.59
C HIS A 77 -1.51 2.83 18.89
N GLN A 78 -2.63 2.47 18.27
CA GLN A 78 -3.91 3.16 18.45
C GLN A 78 -5.07 2.16 18.38
N ALA A 79 -6.23 2.55 18.92
CA ALA A 79 -7.45 1.78 18.72
C ALA A 79 -7.90 1.83 17.25
N PRO A 80 -8.50 0.76 16.73
CA PRO A 80 -9.12 0.80 15.41
C PRO A 80 -10.23 1.84 15.32
N PRO A 81 -10.54 2.35 14.11
CA PRO A 81 -11.56 3.37 13.92
C PRO A 81 -12.97 2.85 14.26
N PRO A 82 -13.94 3.76 14.48
CA PRO A 82 -15.34 3.36 14.59
C PRO A 82 -15.81 2.55 13.38
N GLY A 83 -16.56 1.47 13.64
CA GLY A 83 -17.06 0.56 12.60
C GLY A 83 -16.05 -0.49 12.11
N PHE A 84 -14.93 -0.67 12.81
CA PHE A 84 -13.95 -1.71 12.46
C PHE A 84 -14.51 -3.13 12.52
N ASP A 85 -15.46 -3.39 13.42
CA ASP A 85 -16.22 -4.65 13.49
C ASP A 85 -17.02 -4.90 12.20
N LEU A 86 -17.70 -3.87 11.68
CA LEU A 86 -18.45 -3.94 10.43
C LEU A 86 -17.52 -4.17 9.22
N TRP A 87 -16.38 -3.47 9.19
CA TRP A 87 -15.35 -3.70 8.17
C TRP A 87 -14.80 -5.15 8.25
N TYR A 88 -14.54 -5.68 9.46
CA TYR A 88 -14.02 -7.02 9.64
C TYR A 88 -14.99 -8.08 9.13
N GLU A 89 -16.27 -7.95 9.47
CA GLU A 89 -17.35 -8.81 8.95
C GLU A 89 -17.41 -8.73 7.42
N TYR A 90 -17.41 -7.52 6.84
CA TYR A 90 -17.42 -7.34 5.40
C TYR A 90 -16.23 -7.98 4.70
N ALA A 91 -15.01 -7.77 5.24
CA ALA A 91 -13.77 -8.27 4.67
C ALA A 91 -13.71 -9.81 4.73
N THR A 92 -14.09 -10.40 5.85
CA THR A 92 -14.12 -11.87 6.01
C THR A 92 -15.18 -12.53 5.14
N ASN A 93 -16.39 -11.96 5.05
CA ASN A 93 -17.46 -12.47 4.19
C ASN A 93 -17.10 -12.46 2.69
N ARG A 94 -16.14 -11.61 2.28
CA ARG A 94 -15.66 -11.50 0.90
C ARG A 94 -14.30 -12.17 0.68
N SER A 95 -13.79 -12.92 1.66
CA SER A 95 -12.47 -13.55 1.60
C SER A 95 -11.36 -12.55 1.24
N SER A 96 -11.40 -11.36 1.84
CA SER A 96 -10.36 -10.35 1.65
C SER A 96 -8.98 -10.94 1.99
N PRO A 97 -7.98 -10.79 1.12
CA PRO A 97 -6.61 -11.22 1.42
C PRO A 97 -5.93 -10.32 2.47
N ILE A 98 -6.55 -9.19 2.83
CA ILE A 98 -6.03 -8.20 3.78
C ILE A 98 -7.02 -8.06 4.93
N ILE A 99 -6.55 -8.39 6.13
CA ILE A 99 -7.26 -8.24 7.40
C ILE A 99 -6.48 -7.37 8.40
N ASP A 100 -5.15 -7.46 8.40
CA ASP A 100 -4.29 -6.86 9.43
C ASP A 100 -3.30 -5.81 8.89
N ASP A 101 -3.16 -5.68 7.56
CA ASP A 101 -2.19 -4.78 6.93
C ASP A 101 -2.86 -3.52 6.35
N TYR A 102 -2.64 -2.41 7.05
CA TYR A 102 -3.03 -1.06 6.67
C TYR A 102 -1.83 -0.12 6.64
N ASP A 103 -0.61 -0.64 6.50
CA ASP A 103 0.62 0.13 6.70
C ASP A 103 0.65 1.35 5.75
N GLN A 104 0.32 1.14 4.48
CA GLN A 104 0.21 2.21 3.48
C GLN A 104 -0.80 3.29 3.88
N VAL A 105 -2.02 2.88 4.27
CA VAL A 105 -3.08 3.83 4.67
C VAL A 105 -2.68 4.58 5.94
N TYR A 106 -2.03 3.90 6.88
CA TYR A 106 -1.55 4.49 8.11
C TYR A 106 -0.48 5.55 7.82
N ASP A 107 0.54 5.21 7.03
CA ASP A 107 1.66 6.10 6.70
C ASP A 107 1.22 7.31 5.86
N ASP A 108 0.31 7.11 4.90
CA ASP A 108 -0.25 8.18 4.08
C ASP A 108 -1.07 9.18 4.91
N LEU A 109 -1.80 8.70 5.93
CA LEU A 109 -2.64 9.54 6.79
C LEU A 109 -1.88 10.14 7.98
N LEU A 110 -0.73 9.57 8.34
CA LEU A 110 0.03 9.96 9.54
C LEU A 110 0.40 11.46 9.56
N PRO A 111 0.93 12.08 8.49
CA PRO A 111 1.28 13.50 8.52
C PRO A 111 0.09 14.41 8.81
N PHE A 112 -1.11 14.06 8.31
CA PHE A 112 -2.32 14.86 8.49
C PHE A 112 -2.81 14.89 9.94
N ARG A 113 -2.39 13.92 10.77
CA ARG A 113 -2.69 13.93 12.20
C ARG A 113 -1.97 15.04 12.96
N ALA A 114 -0.91 15.61 12.40
CA ALA A 114 -0.28 16.80 12.96
C ALA A 114 -1.17 18.07 12.83
N LEU A 115 -2.20 18.03 11.96
CA LEU A 115 -3.11 19.14 11.73
C LEU A 115 -4.35 19.04 12.62
N THR A 116 -4.91 20.18 13.00
CA THR A 116 -6.22 20.18 13.67
C THR A 116 -7.31 19.76 12.68
N PRO A 117 -8.37 19.04 13.13
CA PRO A 117 -9.46 18.64 12.24
C PRO A 117 -10.13 19.83 11.53
N LYS A 118 -10.23 20.99 12.18
CA LYS A 118 -10.78 22.21 11.58
C LYS A 118 -9.92 22.68 10.40
N HIS A 119 -8.60 22.76 10.60
CA HIS A 119 -7.69 23.22 9.56
C HIS A 119 -7.67 22.29 8.35
N LEU A 120 -7.72 20.97 8.57
CA LEU A 120 -7.79 20.00 7.47
C LEU A 120 -9.06 20.20 6.61
N ARG A 121 -10.22 20.46 7.23
CA ARG A 121 -11.46 20.76 6.50
C ARG A 121 -11.37 22.06 5.73
N GLU A 122 -10.79 23.11 6.32
CA GLU A 122 -10.54 24.38 5.63
C GLU A 122 -9.68 24.20 4.37
N LEU A 123 -8.63 23.36 4.44
CA LEU A 123 -7.80 23.05 3.28
C LEU A 123 -8.58 22.31 2.19
N VAL A 124 -9.39 21.31 2.55
CA VAL A 124 -10.24 20.58 1.60
C VAL A 124 -11.23 21.51 0.92
N LEU A 125 -11.92 22.36 1.68
CA LEU A 125 -12.86 23.35 1.15
C LEU A 125 -12.17 24.34 0.20
N LEU A 126 -10.98 24.82 0.57
CA LEU A 126 -10.20 25.74 -0.27
C LEU A 126 -9.73 25.09 -1.58
N MET A 127 -9.28 23.83 -1.54
CA MET A 127 -8.84 23.12 -2.74
C MET A 127 -10.01 22.84 -3.70
N THR A 128 -11.19 22.57 -3.17
CA THR A 128 -12.38 22.14 -3.94
C THR A 128 -13.31 23.30 -4.31
N SER A 129 -13.00 24.54 -3.89
CA SER A 129 -13.84 25.71 -4.15
C SER A 129 -13.68 26.30 -5.55
N ASP A 130 -12.59 25.98 -6.26
CA ASP A 130 -12.33 26.45 -7.62
C ASP A 130 -12.02 25.26 -8.52
N GLN A 131 -12.83 25.08 -9.57
CA GLN A 131 -12.62 24.03 -10.58
C GLN A 131 -11.23 24.13 -11.24
N TRP A 132 -10.61 25.31 -11.28
CA TRP A 132 -9.27 25.50 -11.84
C TRP A 132 -8.13 24.96 -10.98
N ASN A 133 -8.41 24.50 -9.76
CA ASN A 133 -7.43 23.79 -8.95
C ASN A 133 -7.21 22.35 -9.42
N ASP A 134 -8.02 21.82 -10.35
CA ASP A 134 -7.96 20.42 -10.80
C ASP A 134 -8.08 19.43 -9.63
N VAL A 135 -8.90 19.82 -8.65
CA VAL A 135 -9.28 19.02 -7.48
C VAL A 135 -10.79 19.10 -7.35
N SER A 136 -11.42 17.97 -7.09
CA SER A 136 -12.86 17.89 -6.78
C SER A 136 -13.08 16.99 -5.58
N ALA A 137 -14.31 16.87 -5.10
CA ALA A 137 -14.63 16.05 -3.93
C ALA A 137 -15.78 15.08 -4.17
N VAL A 138 -15.73 13.98 -3.41
CA VAL A 138 -16.94 13.22 -3.06
C VAL A 138 -17.44 13.74 -1.71
N ASN A 139 -18.70 14.16 -1.68
CA ASN A 139 -19.39 14.64 -0.51
C ASN A 139 -20.21 13.50 0.10
N ILE A 140 -19.96 13.15 1.35
CA ILE A 140 -20.75 12.18 2.11
C ILE A 140 -21.66 12.94 3.07
N ARG A 141 -22.98 12.80 2.94
CA ARG A 141 -23.97 13.42 3.83
C ARG A 141 -25.09 12.44 4.12
N ASP A 142 -25.45 12.30 5.40
CA ASP A 142 -26.55 11.44 5.85
C ASP A 142 -26.48 10.02 5.27
N GLY A 143 -25.26 9.49 5.17
CA GLY A 143 -25.00 8.15 4.66
C GLY A 143 -25.08 7.98 3.14
N LYS A 144 -25.08 9.07 2.37
CA LYS A 144 -25.04 9.08 0.90
C LYS A 144 -23.77 9.73 0.39
N ALA A 145 -23.16 9.15 -0.64
CA ALA A 145 -21.98 9.67 -1.30
C ALA A 145 -22.34 10.25 -2.68
N GLU A 146 -22.06 11.53 -2.88
CA GLU A 146 -22.34 12.23 -4.13
C GLU A 146 -21.09 12.93 -4.65
N ALA A 147 -20.94 12.98 -5.97
CA ALA A 147 -19.93 13.82 -6.59
C ALA A 147 -20.28 15.29 -6.36
N GLN A 148 -19.28 16.12 -6.09
CA GLN A 148 -19.46 17.57 -6.05
C GLN A 148 -20.18 18.08 -7.31
N ALA A 149 -21.03 19.10 -7.18
CA ALA A 149 -21.79 19.60 -8.32
C ALA A 149 -20.90 20.29 -9.37
N ASP A 150 -19.95 21.12 -8.93
CA ASP A 150 -19.08 21.91 -9.79
C ASP A 150 -17.77 21.17 -10.09
N ILE A 151 -17.77 20.40 -11.19
CA ILE A 151 -16.63 19.61 -11.68
C ILE A 151 -16.44 19.90 -13.16
N LYS A 152 -15.18 20.03 -13.58
CA LYS A 152 -14.82 20.06 -15.00
C LYS A 152 -15.48 18.89 -15.74
N PRO A 153 -16.28 19.13 -16.80
CA PRO A 153 -17.02 18.07 -17.48
C PRO A 153 -16.17 16.90 -17.96
N THR A 154 -14.91 17.15 -18.33
CA THR A 154 -13.97 16.12 -18.81
C THR A 154 -13.53 15.12 -17.74
N HIS A 155 -13.61 15.48 -16.45
CA HIS A 155 -13.16 14.65 -15.32
C HIS A 155 -14.32 14.21 -14.40
N ARG A 156 -15.55 14.67 -14.67
CA ARG A 156 -16.76 14.37 -13.88
C ARG A 156 -16.94 12.87 -13.65
N TRP A 157 -16.75 12.07 -14.69
CA TRP A 157 -16.91 10.61 -14.65
C TRP A 157 -16.02 9.94 -13.60
N MET A 158 -14.84 10.51 -13.28
CA MET A 158 -13.92 9.97 -12.29
C MET A 158 -14.52 10.06 -10.89
N ILE A 159 -15.02 11.24 -10.53
CA ILE A 159 -15.58 11.51 -9.21
C ILE A 159 -16.93 10.80 -9.03
N GLU A 160 -17.75 10.76 -10.08
CA GLU A 160 -18.99 9.97 -10.08
C GLU A 160 -18.69 8.48 -9.91
N GLY A 161 -17.67 7.95 -10.58
CA GLY A 161 -17.22 6.57 -10.39
C GLY A 161 -16.77 6.29 -8.96
N ILE A 162 -16.01 7.20 -8.35
CA ILE A 162 -15.59 7.07 -6.94
C ILE A 162 -16.77 7.15 -5.98
N ALA A 163 -17.72 8.07 -6.19
CA ALA A 163 -18.93 8.16 -5.40
C ALA A 163 -19.73 6.84 -5.46
N LEU A 164 -19.88 6.26 -6.65
CA LEU A 164 -20.53 4.95 -6.84
C LEU A 164 -19.80 3.80 -6.13
N MET A 165 -18.47 3.85 -6.04
CA MET A 165 -17.70 2.86 -5.27
C MET A 165 -17.93 2.99 -3.75
N ILE A 166 -18.13 4.21 -3.25
CA ILE A 166 -18.31 4.51 -1.82
C ILE A 166 -19.76 4.25 -1.37
N GLU A 167 -20.74 4.54 -2.22
CA GLU A 167 -22.17 4.49 -1.92
C GLU A 167 -22.62 3.22 -1.17
N PRO A 168 -22.18 1.99 -1.52
CA PRO A 168 -22.61 0.78 -0.83
C PRO A 168 -22.32 0.74 0.68
N PHE A 169 -21.33 1.50 1.15
CA PHE A 169 -20.95 1.57 2.57
C PHE A 169 -21.01 3.00 3.15
N ALA A 170 -21.52 3.97 2.40
CA ALA A 170 -21.58 5.38 2.82
C ALA A 170 -22.38 5.57 4.12
N HIS A 171 -23.41 4.76 4.35
CA HIS A 171 -24.23 4.78 5.58
C HIS A 171 -23.48 4.42 6.86
N HIS A 172 -22.28 3.83 6.76
CA HIS A 172 -21.40 3.58 7.91
C HIS A 172 -20.39 4.72 8.15
N LEU A 173 -20.31 5.68 7.24
CA LEU A 173 -19.36 6.79 7.28
C LEU A 173 -20.01 8.04 7.89
N PRO A 174 -19.23 8.89 8.59
CA PRO A 174 -19.70 10.19 9.02
C PRO A 174 -19.69 11.18 7.85
N ASP A 175 -20.38 12.30 8.05
CA ASP A 175 -20.34 13.40 7.10
C ASP A 175 -18.90 13.90 6.87
N MET A 176 -18.46 13.85 5.61
CA MET A 176 -17.14 14.28 5.18
C MET A 176 -17.06 14.68 3.72
N ASP A 177 -16.07 15.49 3.38
CA ASP A 177 -15.66 15.72 2.00
C ASP A 177 -14.28 15.10 1.77
N ILE A 178 -14.16 14.27 0.74
CA ILE A 178 -12.90 13.62 0.36
C ILE A 178 -12.44 14.27 -0.95
N ALA A 179 -11.33 15.01 -0.88
CA ALA A 179 -10.75 15.66 -2.06
C ALA A 179 -9.94 14.66 -2.90
N PHE A 180 -10.15 14.71 -4.21
CA PHE A 180 -9.46 13.92 -5.22
C PHE A 180 -8.77 14.83 -6.22
N ASN A 181 -7.50 14.54 -6.50
CA ASN A 181 -6.77 15.12 -7.61
C ASN A 181 -7.37 14.59 -8.92
N LEU A 182 -7.64 15.49 -9.88
CA LEU A 182 -8.20 15.14 -11.18
C LEU A 182 -7.13 14.82 -12.23
N ASN A 183 -5.86 15.14 -11.93
CA ASN A 183 -4.74 14.89 -12.83
C ASN A 183 -4.17 13.47 -12.65
N ASP A 184 -3.54 12.97 -13.71
CA ASP A 184 -2.78 11.72 -13.68
C ASP A 184 -1.49 11.84 -12.85
N GLU A 185 -0.91 13.05 -12.77
CA GLU A 185 0.29 13.29 -11.97
C GLU A 185 -0.03 13.61 -10.50
N CYS A 186 0.89 13.19 -9.61
CA CYS A 186 0.84 13.59 -8.20
C CYS A 186 0.93 15.12 -8.05
N ARG A 187 0.17 15.68 -7.10
CA ARG A 187 0.07 17.14 -6.90
C ARG A 187 0.88 17.68 -5.72
N VAL A 188 1.08 16.87 -4.68
CA VAL A 188 1.62 17.34 -3.40
C VAL A 188 3.03 16.78 -3.21
N ALA A 189 4.04 17.62 -3.46
CA ALA A 189 5.42 17.33 -3.08
C ALA A 189 5.76 18.09 -1.79
N VAL A 190 6.19 17.36 -0.76
CA VAL A 190 6.54 17.92 0.55
C VAL A 190 8.03 17.71 0.82
N PRO A 191 8.79 18.74 1.21
CA PRO A 191 10.17 18.56 1.65
C PRO A 191 10.26 17.52 2.77
N TRP A 192 11.29 16.67 2.70
CA TRP A 192 11.43 15.52 3.60
C TRP A 192 11.42 15.93 5.08
N GLU A 193 12.11 17.03 5.42
CA GLU A 193 12.21 17.54 6.80
C GLU A 193 10.84 17.93 7.35
N ARG A 194 9.98 18.50 6.49
CA ARG A 194 8.63 18.90 6.88
C ARG A 194 7.74 17.69 7.07
N LEU A 195 7.78 16.73 6.15
CA LEU A 195 7.02 15.48 6.26
C LEU A 195 7.41 14.73 7.54
N HIS A 196 8.71 14.59 7.80
CA HIS A 196 9.22 13.90 8.98
C HIS A 196 8.81 14.60 10.29
N SER A 197 8.89 15.93 10.34
CA SER A 197 8.43 16.71 11.50
C SER A 197 6.92 16.53 11.78
N MET A 198 6.10 16.48 10.73
CA MET A 198 4.66 16.21 10.86
C MET A 198 4.39 14.79 11.35
N GLN A 199 5.06 13.78 10.80
CA GLN A 199 4.96 12.39 11.27
C GLN A 199 5.38 12.24 12.74
N HIS A 200 6.50 12.87 13.13
CA HIS A 200 6.96 12.87 14.51
C HIS A 200 5.91 13.49 15.45
N SER A 201 5.38 14.65 15.10
CA SER A 201 4.31 15.32 15.85
C SER A 201 3.06 14.44 15.99
N ALA A 202 2.68 13.73 14.93
CA ALA A 202 1.56 12.81 14.94
C ALA A 202 1.77 11.62 15.89
N HIS A 203 2.96 11.00 15.89
CA HIS A 203 3.28 9.91 16.81
C HIS A 203 3.23 10.34 18.28
N VAL A 204 3.68 11.57 18.60
CA VAL A 204 3.57 12.13 19.95
C VAL A 204 2.11 12.28 20.37
N GLN A 205 1.24 12.74 19.47
CA GLN A 205 -0.19 12.86 19.74
C GLN A 205 -0.89 11.51 19.90
N ILE A 206 -0.51 10.49 19.11
CA ILE A 206 -1.06 9.13 19.23
C ILE A 206 -0.66 8.49 20.57
N SER A 207 0.58 8.70 21.01
CA SER A 207 1.13 8.13 22.25
C SER A 207 0.61 8.80 23.52
N SER A 208 -0.05 9.96 23.40
CA SER A 208 -0.62 10.66 24.55
C SER A 208 -1.89 9.94 25.04
N PRO A 209 -2.09 9.78 26.37
CA PRO A 209 -3.28 9.12 26.91
C PRO A 209 -4.54 9.86 26.44
N ARG A 210 -5.33 9.24 25.55
CA ARG A 210 -6.62 9.80 25.15
C ARG A 210 -7.68 9.50 26.21
N GLU A 211 -8.58 10.47 26.37
CA GLU A 211 -9.93 10.29 26.92
C GLU A 211 -10.57 8.98 26.42
N SER A 212 -11.50 8.46 27.21
CA SER A 212 -12.23 7.20 26.99
C SER A 212 -12.45 6.88 25.51
N LEU A 213 -11.99 5.71 25.06
CA LEU A 213 -12.24 5.22 23.71
C LEU A 213 -13.75 5.06 23.50
N VAL A 214 -14.29 5.74 22.49
CA VAL A 214 -15.69 5.61 22.08
C VAL A 214 -15.74 5.01 20.67
N ASN A 215 -16.58 4.00 20.45
CA ASN A 215 -16.78 3.36 19.15
C ASN A 215 -17.84 4.11 18.31
N THR A 216 -17.80 5.45 18.32
CA THR A 216 -18.75 6.27 17.55
C THR A 216 -18.04 7.46 16.92
N TRP A 217 -18.61 7.97 15.83
CA TRP A 217 -18.18 9.22 15.25
C TRP A 217 -18.58 10.40 16.13
N SER A 218 -17.80 11.49 16.06
CA SER A 218 -18.16 12.74 16.75
C SER A 218 -19.45 13.32 16.19
N GLU A 219 -20.33 13.83 17.05
CA GLU A 219 -21.58 14.46 16.64
C GLU A 219 -21.37 15.72 15.80
N ASN A 220 -22.40 16.14 15.06
CA ASN A 220 -22.46 17.40 14.31
C ASN A 220 -21.34 17.60 13.27
N ARG A 221 -20.79 16.51 12.70
CA ARG A 221 -19.74 16.57 11.66
C ARG A 221 -20.15 17.42 10.45
N ALA A 222 -21.42 17.38 10.05
CA ALA A 222 -22.00 18.19 8.97
C ALA A 222 -21.63 19.67 9.07
N GLN A 223 -21.68 20.23 10.30
CA GLN A 223 -21.41 21.65 10.56
C GLN A 223 -19.97 22.04 10.22
N GLY A 224 -19.04 21.09 10.31
CA GLY A 224 -17.64 21.29 9.96
C GLY A 224 -17.37 21.44 8.47
N TRP A 225 -18.35 21.11 7.62
CA TRP A 225 -18.23 21.08 6.16
C TRP A 225 -19.16 22.07 5.45
N VAL A 226 -19.80 22.97 6.19
CA VAL A 226 -20.61 24.03 5.60
C VAL A 226 -19.70 24.96 4.79
N ARG A 227 -19.96 25.07 3.48
CA ARG A 227 -19.30 26.09 2.64
C ARG A 227 -19.80 27.46 3.09
N SER A 228 -18.89 28.31 3.56
CA SER A 228 -19.25 29.69 3.82
C SER A 228 -19.56 30.36 2.48
N GLU A 229 -20.82 30.75 2.25
CA GLU A 229 -21.27 31.53 1.10
C GLU A 229 -20.74 32.97 1.15
N ILE A 230 -19.43 33.18 1.26
CA ILE A 230 -18.85 34.52 1.12
C ILE A 230 -18.52 34.70 -0.36
N PRO A 231 -19.29 35.49 -1.12
CA PRO A 231 -18.92 35.83 -2.48
C PRO A 231 -17.66 36.70 -2.40
N GLY A 232 -16.52 36.21 -2.88
CA GLY A 232 -15.31 37.04 -3.05
C GLY A 232 -14.08 36.71 -2.20
N ARG A 233 -14.00 35.54 -1.55
CA ARG A 233 -12.76 35.06 -0.88
C ARG A 233 -12.44 33.66 -1.43
N SER A 234 -11.49 33.41 -2.32
CA SER A 234 -10.19 34.05 -2.56
C SER A 234 -9.83 34.05 -4.04
N SER A 235 -9.39 35.19 -4.56
CA SER A 235 -8.65 35.32 -5.84
C SER A 235 -7.27 34.64 -5.83
N GLN A 236 -6.96 33.88 -4.79
CA GLN A 236 -5.71 33.15 -4.66
C GLN A 236 -5.89 31.78 -5.31
N ARG A 237 -5.50 31.69 -6.59
CA ARG A 237 -5.35 30.40 -7.25
C ARG A 237 -4.36 29.57 -6.44
N LEU A 238 -4.80 28.41 -5.97
CA LEU A 238 -3.90 27.45 -5.37
C LEU A 238 -3.10 26.77 -6.49
N PHE A 239 -1.92 26.23 -6.14
CA PHE A 239 -1.09 25.46 -7.07
C PHE A 239 -0.68 26.23 -8.34
N THR A 240 -0.52 27.55 -8.26
CA THR A 240 0.14 28.29 -9.33
C THR A 240 1.63 28.01 -9.27
N ASP A 241 2.16 27.39 -10.33
CA ASP A 241 3.60 27.40 -10.54
C ASP A 241 4.04 28.86 -10.63
N TYR A 242 4.87 29.31 -9.69
CA TYR A 242 5.71 30.47 -9.92
C TYR A 242 6.77 30.03 -10.93
N ALA A 243 6.38 29.97 -12.21
CA ALA A 243 7.34 29.90 -13.29
C ALA A 243 8.17 31.19 -13.23
N LEU A 244 9.39 31.09 -12.69
CA LEU A 244 10.46 32.06 -12.89
C LEU A 244 11.17 31.74 -14.21
#